data_AF-A0A395MFF3-F1
#
_entry.id   AF-A0A395MFF3-F1
#
_cell.length_a   1.000
_cell.length_b   1.000
_cell.length_c   1.000
_cell.angle_alpha   90.00
_cell.angle_beta   90.00
_cell.angle_gamma   90.00
#
_symmetry.space_group_name_H-M   'P 1'
#
loop_
_entity.id
_entity.type
_entity.pdbx_description
1 polymer ?
#
loop_
_entity_poly.entity_id
_entity_poly.type
_entity_poly.pdbx_seq_one_letter_code
_entity_poly.pdbx_strand_id
1 'polypeptide(L)'
;MSPNVEPSVGNVDSLETQHRQAFENALMRVLNTEVAEETFAEIIDGLPTAGSFSEFHWTPDTHPSRDHGELCPGMVERAHQYPNGAADTVGYWAEAKIFGGVLVFDRGESEIECKELYLHAGLLDGPYTLFPLTEGQFETLIKFLLHPLDTDVPENPLPLRATSENRWRWSAWDAIAEHHIFRDRYERRVARIKPRPNYRSSVDWPENADEFYLINAWYDYSNGEPVDKERIRKALENLKQITPSSPCWPGGPSRHPWTNVLFEETTNGSDHTTEQA
;
A
#
# COMPACT_ATOMS: atom_id res chain seq x y z
N MET A 1 -16.39 -28.61 22.55
CA MET A 1 -17.08 -27.31 22.61
C MET A 1 -16.18 -26.37 23.37
N SER A 2 -15.30 -25.67 22.67
CA SER A 2 -14.49 -24.62 23.27
C SER A 2 -15.40 -23.41 23.50
N PRO A 3 -15.31 -22.73 24.66
CA PRO A 3 -16.15 -21.57 24.93
C PRO A 3 -15.80 -20.45 23.95
N ASN A 4 -16.86 -19.86 23.39
CA ASN A 4 -16.78 -18.66 22.55
C ASN A 4 -16.33 -17.52 23.47
N VAL A 5 -15.05 -17.17 23.44
CA VAL A 5 -14.55 -15.96 24.08
C VAL A 5 -14.93 -14.83 23.14
N GLU A 6 -16.02 -14.12 23.44
CA GLU A 6 -16.26 -12.84 22.79
C GLU A 6 -15.05 -11.93 23.08
N PRO A 7 -14.40 -11.37 22.06
CA PRO A 7 -13.29 -10.45 22.29
C PRO A 7 -13.82 -9.28 23.10
N SER A 8 -13.27 -9.06 24.31
CA SER A 8 -13.65 -7.89 25.09
C SER A 8 -13.29 -6.66 24.26
N VAL A 9 -14.29 -5.88 23.87
CA VAL A 9 -14.07 -4.61 23.16
C VAL A 9 -13.25 -3.73 24.09
N GLY A 10 -11.95 -3.63 23.84
CA GLY A 10 -11.04 -2.81 24.63
C GLY A 10 -11.51 -1.36 24.58
N ASN A 11 -11.86 -0.79 25.73
CA ASN A 11 -12.18 0.63 25.83
C ASN A 11 -10.85 1.42 25.91
N VAL A 12 -10.78 2.61 25.31
CA VAL A 12 -9.66 3.54 25.45
C VAL A 12 -9.35 3.82 26.93
N ASP A 13 -10.37 3.79 27.80
CA ASP A 13 -10.20 3.93 29.25
C ASP A 13 -9.41 2.79 29.92
N SER A 14 -9.19 1.67 29.22
CA SER A 14 -8.37 0.55 29.68
C SER A 14 -6.87 0.72 29.40
N LEU A 15 -6.49 1.74 28.63
CA LEU A 15 -5.09 2.07 28.36
C LEU A 15 -4.46 2.76 29.57
N GLU A 16 -3.21 2.43 29.86
CA GLU A 16 -2.42 3.19 30.83
C GLU A 16 -2.32 4.66 30.41
N THR A 17 -2.25 5.58 31.39
CA THR A 17 -2.28 7.03 31.17
C THR A 17 -1.31 7.49 30.07
N GLN A 18 -0.10 6.95 30.04
CA GLN A 18 0.89 7.30 29.03
C GLN A 18 0.46 6.88 27.62
N HIS A 19 -0.05 5.66 27.45
CA HIS A 19 -0.53 5.16 26.16
C HIS A 19 -1.78 5.91 25.71
N ARG A 20 -2.68 6.22 26.63
CA ARG A 20 -3.86 7.03 26.36
C ARG A 20 -3.49 8.44 25.89
N GLN A 21 -2.58 9.11 26.59
CA GLN A 21 -2.11 10.45 26.21
C GLN A 21 -1.42 10.43 24.84
N ALA A 22 -0.59 9.43 24.56
CA ALA A 22 0.04 9.28 23.25
C ALA A 22 -1.01 9.08 22.15
N PHE A 23 -2.04 8.27 22.39
CA PHE A 23 -3.15 8.07 21.46
C PHE A 23 -3.96 9.35 21.23
N GLU A 24 -4.36 10.05 22.30
CA GLU A 24 -5.10 11.31 22.20
C GLU A 24 -4.30 12.36 21.43
N ASN A 25 -2.99 12.48 21.71
CA ASN A 25 -2.10 13.39 20.97
C ASN A 25 -2.01 13.02 19.49
N ALA A 26 -1.82 11.74 19.18
CA ALA A 26 -1.74 11.25 17.80
C ALA A 26 -3.06 11.51 17.04
N LEU A 27 -4.20 11.26 17.68
CA LEU A 27 -5.52 11.53 17.11
C LEU A 27 -5.69 13.02 16.82
N MET A 28 -5.38 13.88 17.80
CA MET A 28 -5.47 15.33 17.62
C MET A 28 -4.51 15.84 16.54
N ARG A 29 -3.31 15.27 16.41
CA ARG A 29 -2.37 15.59 15.33
C ARG A 29 -2.98 15.30 13.95
N VAL A 30 -3.63 14.16 13.79
CA VAL A 30 -4.30 13.79 12.54
C VAL A 30 -5.49 14.72 12.26
N LEU A 31 -6.34 14.95 13.25
CA LEU A 31 -7.55 15.77 13.10
C LEU A 31 -7.25 17.26 12.83
N ASN A 32 -6.10 17.76 13.30
CA ASN A 32 -5.66 19.14 13.05
C ASN A 32 -4.90 19.32 11.73
N THR A 33 -4.84 18.30 10.87
CA THR A 33 -4.29 18.47 9.51
C THR A 33 -5.31 19.13 8.59
N GLU A 34 -4.84 19.97 7.66
CA GLU A 34 -5.68 20.64 6.66
C GLU A 34 -6.48 19.61 5.84
N VAL A 35 -5.85 18.50 5.45
CA VAL A 35 -6.53 17.41 4.74
C VAL A 35 -7.68 16.80 5.57
N ALA A 36 -7.54 16.69 6.89
CA ALA A 36 -8.61 16.19 7.74
C ALA A 36 -9.75 17.22 7.86
N GLU A 37 -9.42 18.49 8.06
CA GLU A 37 -10.41 19.58 8.10
C GLU A 37 -11.24 19.63 6.81
N GLU A 38 -10.59 19.64 5.65
CA GLU A 38 -11.26 19.63 4.33
C GLU A 38 -12.12 18.38 4.15
N THR A 39 -11.59 17.21 4.51
CA THR A 39 -12.33 15.94 4.35
C THR A 39 -13.59 15.91 5.22
N PHE A 40 -13.51 16.36 6.47
CA PHE A 40 -14.69 16.46 7.32
C PHE A 40 -15.65 17.54 6.85
N ALA A 41 -15.16 18.66 6.29
CA ALA A 41 -16.01 19.67 5.67
C ALA A 41 -16.78 19.11 4.47
N GLU A 42 -16.15 18.33 3.58
CA GLU A 42 -16.82 17.63 2.47
C GLU A 42 -17.88 16.64 2.96
N ILE A 43 -17.59 15.88 4.02
CA ILE A 43 -18.55 14.96 4.64
C ILE A 43 -19.76 15.72 5.20
N ILE A 44 -19.54 16.86 5.86
CA ILE A 44 -20.60 17.71 6.42
C ILE A 44 -21.43 18.35 5.31
N ASP A 45 -20.79 18.83 4.24
CA ASP A 45 -21.45 19.39 3.06
C ASP A 45 -22.25 18.32 2.28
N GLY A 46 -21.86 17.05 2.44
CA GLY A 46 -22.47 15.91 1.76
C GLY A 46 -22.05 15.79 0.29
N LEU A 47 -21.04 16.56 -0.12
CA LEU A 47 -20.53 16.60 -1.49
C LEU A 47 -18.99 16.75 -1.48
N PRO A 48 -18.24 15.85 -2.14
CA PRO A 48 -16.80 16.04 -2.29
C PRO A 48 -16.50 17.20 -3.23
N THR A 49 -15.36 17.87 -3.03
CA THR A 49 -14.88 18.85 -4.02
C THR A 49 -14.57 18.17 -5.35
N ALA A 50 -14.57 18.93 -6.44
CA ALA A 50 -14.19 18.41 -7.76
C ALA A 50 -12.77 17.81 -7.76
N GLY A 51 -11.85 18.43 -7.01
CA GLY A 51 -10.48 17.93 -6.79
C GLY A 51 -10.50 16.56 -6.12
N SER A 52 -11.10 16.46 -4.93
CA SER A 52 -11.25 15.19 -4.20
C SER A 52 -11.95 14.12 -5.03
N PHE A 53 -12.99 14.48 -5.79
CA PHE A 53 -13.66 13.54 -6.66
C PHE A 53 -12.71 13.00 -7.76
N SER A 54 -11.96 13.90 -8.41
CA SER A 54 -11.04 13.56 -9.50
C SER A 54 -9.84 12.72 -9.05
N GLU A 55 -9.43 12.81 -7.79
CA GLU A 55 -8.35 11.98 -7.23
C GLU A 55 -8.69 10.48 -7.21
N PHE A 56 -9.98 10.12 -7.14
CA PHE A 56 -10.42 8.72 -7.08
C PHE A 56 -11.14 8.27 -8.36
N HIS A 57 -11.71 9.22 -9.11
CA HIS A 57 -12.57 8.91 -10.24
C HIS A 57 -12.23 9.72 -11.47
N TRP A 58 -12.08 9.03 -12.60
CA TRP A 58 -12.09 9.67 -13.90
C TRP A 58 -13.53 10.07 -14.26
N THR A 59 -13.77 11.35 -14.57
CA THR A 59 -15.08 11.80 -15.09
C THR A 59 -14.96 12.28 -16.53
N PRO A 60 -15.50 11.52 -17.50
CA PRO A 60 -15.80 12.08 -18.81
C PRO A 60 -16.93 13.11 -18.69
N ASP A 61 -16.96 14.12 -19.58
CA ASP A 61 -17.99 15.17 -19.55
C ASP A 61 -19.43 14.63 -19.63
N THR A 62 -19.63 13.42 -20.16
CA THR A 62 -20.92 12.73 -20.32
C THR A 62 -21.20 11.68 -19.24
N HIS A 63 -20.60 11.77 -18.04
CA HIS A 63 -20.73 10.72 -17.00
C HIS A 63 -22.18 10.60 -16.46
N PRO A 64 -22.75 9.39 -16.34
CA PRO A 64 -24.15 9.15 -15.91
C PRO A 64 -24.51 9.66 -14.51
N SER A 65 -23.52 10.02 -13.68
CA SER A 65 -23.75 10.63 -12.36
C SER A 65 -24.50 11.95 -12.43
N ARG A 66 -24.52 12.63 -13.59
CA ARG A 66 -25.29 13.87 -13.80
C ARG A 66 -26.81 13.68 -13.79
N ASP A 67 -27.29 12.50 -14.16
CA ASP A 67 -28.72 12.16 -14.26
C ASP A 67 -29.16 11.13 -13.19
N HIS A 68 -28.29 10.85 -12.21
CA HIS A 68 -28.52 9.85 -11.17
C HIS A 68 -29.31 10.44 -10.00
N GLY A 69 -30.62 10.60 -10.18
CA GLY A 69 -31.53 11.17 -9.16
C GLY A 69 -32.01 10.17 -8.08
N GLU A 70 -31.77 8.87 -8.27
CA GLU A 70 -32.15 7.81 -7.33
C GLU A 70 -31.00 6.81 -7.20
N LEU A 71 -30.79 6.25 -6.00
CA LEU A 71 -29.75 5.25 -5.77
C LEU A 71 -29.95 4.02 -6.67
N CYS A 72 -28.86 3.47 -7.21
CA CYS A 72 -28.92 2.22 -7.96
C CYS A 72 -29.45 1.07 -7.07
N PRO A 73 -30.33 0.19 -7.59
CA PRO A 73 -30.78 -0.99 -6.86
C PRO A 73 -29.62 -1.82 -6.32
N GLY A 74 -29.70 -2.27 -5.06
CA GLY A 74 -28.66 -3.10 -4.44
C GLY A 74 -27.58 -2.33 -3.67
N MET A 75 -27.51 -0.99 -3.78
CA MET A 75 -26.46 -0.20 -3.10
C MET A 75 -26.72 -0.06 -1.60
N VAL A 76 -27.99 0.00 -1.19
CA VAL A 76 -28.37 0.02 0.24
C VAL A 76 -27.99 -1.32 0.90
N GLU A 77 -28.27 -2.44 0.24
CA GLU A 77 -27.91 -3.77 0.72
C GLU A 77 -26.38 -3.98 0.78
N ARG A 78 -25.62 -3.29 -0.07
CA ARG A 78 -24.15 -3.26 0.02
C ARG A 78 -23.66 -2.45 1.21
N ALA A 79 -24.28 -1.32 1.52
CA ALA A 79 -23.91 -0.52 2.70
C ALA A 79 -24.10 -1.31 4.02
N HIS A 80 -25.05 -2.24 4.08
CA HIS A 80 -25.26 -3.12 5.24
C HIS A 80 -24.17 -4.19 5.42
N GLN A 81 -23.24 -4.36 4.48
CA GLN A 81 -22.14 -5.32 4.64
C GLN A 81 -21.09 -4.86 5.66
N TYR A 82 -21.08 -3.57 5.99
CA TYR A 82 -20.15 -2.99 6.94
C TYR A 82 -20.64 -3.18 8.38
N PRO A 83 -19.78 -3.64 9.31
CA PRO A 83 -20.17 -3.91 10.70
C PRO A 83 -20.91 -2.76 11.40
N ASN A 84 -20.54 -1.50 11.11
CA ASN A 84 -21.17 -0.30 11.66
C ASN A 84 -21.97 0.49 10.61
N GLY A 85 -22.33 -0.14 9.49
CA GLY A 85 -23.17 0.44 8.44
C GLY A 85 -22.59 1.69 7.79
N ALA A 86 -23.40 2.75 7.66
CA ALA A 86 -23.02 3.98 6.96
C ALA A 86 -21.81 4.71 7.57
N ALA A 87 -21.60 4.58 8.89
CA ALA A 87 -20.46 5.19 9.58
C ALA A 87 -19.12 4.62 9.09
N ASP A 88 -19.06 3.32 8.81
CA ASP A 88 -17.87 2.71 8.23
C ASP A 88 -17.59 3.27 6.84
N THR A 89 -18.63 3.53 6.03
CA THR A 89 -18.47 4.09 4.68
C THR A 89 -17.86 5.50 4.71
N VAL A 90 -18.32 6.33 5.66
CA VAL A 90 -17.74 7.65 5.92
C VAL A 90 -16.31 7.52 6.45
N GLY A 91 -16.05 6.55 7.34
CA GLY A 91 -14.71 6.24 7.84
C GLY A 91 -13.74 5.84 6.72
N TYR A 92 -14.15 4.97 5.79
CA TYR A 92 -13.34 4.58 4.63
C TYR A 92 -13.00 5.78 3.74
N TRP A 93 -13.95 6.68 3.50
CA TRP A 93 -13.69 7.92 2.76
C TRP A 93 -12.68 8.80 3.50
N ALA A 94 -12.90 9.01 4.81
CA ALA A 94 -12.02 9.80 5.64
C ALA A 94 -10.59 9.25 5.64
N GLU A 95 -10.42 7.94 5.79
CA GLU A 95 -9.11 7.29 5.75
C GLU A 95 -8.44 7.41 4.39
N ALA A 96 -9.18 7.15 3.31
CA ALA A 96 -8.65 7.23 1.96
C ALA A 96 -8.10 8.62 1.65
N LYS A 97 -8.77 9.67 2.13
CA LYS A 97 -8.34 11.06 1.99
C LYS A 97 -7.19 11.43 2.93
N ILE A 98 -7.35 11.16 4.23
CA ILE A 98 -6.40 11.60 5.26
C ILE A 98 -5.11 10.79 5.18
N PHE A 99 -5.18 9.46 5.14
CA PHE A 99 -4.00 8.60 5.11
C PHE A 99 -3.48 8.31 3.71
N GLY A 100 -4.24 8.64 2.66
CA GLY A 100 -3.89 8.32 1.27
C GLY A 100 -4.31 6.91 0.84
N GLY A 101 -5.09 6.22 1.68
CA GLY A 101 -5.62 4.88 1.43
C GLY A 101 -6.26 4.29 2.68
N VAL A 102 -6.85 3.12 2.53
CA VAL A 102 -7.50 2.41 3.64
C VAL A 102 -6.47 1.55 4.36
N LEU A 103 -6.38 1.68 5.68
CA LEU A 103 -5.46 0.91 6.52
C LEU A 103 -6.03 -0.49 6.79
N VAL A 104 -5.24 -1.52 6.47
CA VAL A 104 -5.58 -2.94 6.67
C VAL A 104 -4.40 -3.67 7.30
N PHE A 105 -4.66 -4.80 7.95
CA PHE A 105 -3.67 -5.49 8.77
C PHE A 105 -3.52 -6.94 8.35
N ASP A 106 -2.30 -7.48 8.45
CA ASP A 106 -2.10 -8.92 8.49
C ASP A 106 -2.65 -9.44 9.83
N ARG A 107 -3.77 -10.16 9.75
CA ARG A 107 -4.48 -10.73 10.89
C ARG A 107 -3.99 -12.13 11.28
N GLY A 108 -3.05 -12.70 10.53
CA GLY A 108 -2.57 -14.06 10.69
C GLY A 108 -3.68 -15.11 10.59
N GLU A 109 -3.30 -16.36 10.81
CA GLU A 109 -4.22 -17.52 10.77
C GLU A 109 -5.36 -17.42 11.81
N SER A 110 -5.12 -16.70 12.92
CA SER A 110 -6.13 -16.51 13.96
C SER A 110 -7.16 -15.43 13.61
N GLU A 111 -6.88 -14.63 12.59
CA GLU A 111 -7.71 -13.51 12.09
C GLU A 111 -7.99 -12.40 13.10
N ILE A 112 -7.26 -12.38 14.21
CA ILE A 112 -7.37 -11.37 15.27
C ILE A 112 -6.04 -10.69 15.57
N GLU A 113 -4.95 -11.15 14.96
CA GLU A 113 -3.64 -10.54 15.15
C GLU A 113 -3.54 -9.18 14.42
N CYS A 114 -2.43 -8.49 14.63
CA CYS A 114 -2.10 -7.25 13.95
C CYS A 114 -0.58 -7.29 13.69
N LYS A 115 -0.17 -8.21 12.82
CA LYS A 115 1.25 -8.51 12.58
C LYS A 115 1.94 -7.39 11.81
N GLU A 116 1.30 -6.95 10.74
CA GLU A 116 1.83 -5.95 9.82
C GLU A 116 0.73 -5.02 9.34
N LEU A 117 1.10 -3.79 8.99
CA LEU A 117 0.22 -2.76 8.48
C LEU A 117 0.43 -2.57 6.97
N TYR A 118 -0.68 -2.58 6.24
CA TYR A 118 -0.72 -2.32 4.80
C TYR A 118 -1.68 -1.18 4.50
N LEU A 119 -1.34 -0.38 3.49
CA LEU A 119 -2.22 0.62 2.92
C LEU A 119 -2.80 0.09 1.61
N HIS A 120 -4.12 0.04 1.52
CA HIS A 120 -4.82 -0.12 0.26
C HIS A 120 -5.08 1.27 -0.33
N ALA A 121 -4.19 1.72 -1.21
CA ALA A 121 -4.43 2.95 -1.96
C ALA A 121 -5.63 2.76 -2.91
N GLY A 122 -6.41 3.84 -3.07
CA GLY A 122 -7.60 3.88 -3.94
C GLY A 122 -7.55 5.02 -4.96
N LEU A 123 -6.39 5.65 -5.12
CA LEU A 123 -6.20 6.79 -6.01
C LEU A 123 -6.31 6.36 -7.47
N LEU A 124 -6.77 7.27 -8.32
CA LEU A 124 -6.96 7.05 -9.75
C LEU A 124 -5.64 6.67 -10.45
N ASP A 125 -4.54 7.29 -10.06
CA ASP A 125 -3.20 7.01 -10.61
C ASP A 125 -2.57 5.73 -10.03
N GLY A 126 -3.26 5.06 -9.11
CA GLY A 126 -2.78 3.89 -8.40
C GLY A 126 -1.79 4.23 -7.28
N PRO A 127 -1.15 3.19 -6.70
CA PRO A 127 -1.37 1.77 -7.02
C PRO A 127 -2.67 1.23 -6.45
N TYR A 128 -3.25 0.24 -7.12
CA TYR A 128 -4.39 -0.54 -6.65
C TYR A 128 -3.96 -1.75 -5.79
N THR A 129 -2.67 -2.07 -5.78
CA THR A 129 -2.07 -3.06 -4.87
C THR A 129 -1.97 -2.51 -3.45
N LEU A 130 -2.12 -3.39 -2.47
CA LEU A 130 -1.79 -3.09 -1.08
C LEU A 130 -0.27 -3.01 -0.93
N PHE A 131 0.19 -2.15 -0.03
CA PHE A 131 1.62 -2.01 0.24
C PHE A 131 1.91 -1.67 1.69
N PRO A 132 3.02 -2.19 2.24
CA PRO A 132 3.51 -1.75 3.53
C PRO A 132 4.18 -0.38 3.40
N LEU A 133 4.23 0.36 4.50
CA LEU A 133 5.04 1.58 4.56
C LEU A 133 6.52 1.21 4.55
N THR A 134 7.35 2.04 3.90
CA THR A 134 8.80 1.94 4.08
C THR A 134 9.18 2.30 5.51
N GLU A 135 10.35 1.86 5.98
CA GLU A 135 10.86 2.22 7.31
C GLU A 135 10.89 3.75 7.49
N GLY A 136 11.40 4.49 6.50
CA GLY A 136 11.43 5.96 6.56
C GLY A 136 10.04 6.61 6.59
N GLN A 137 9.07 6.09 5.83
CA GLN A 137 7.68 6.58 5.91
C GLN A 137 7.06 6.31 7.27
N PHE A 138 7.29 5.11 7.82
CA PHE A 138 6.78 4.72 9.13
C PHE A 138 7.41 5.57 10.24
N GLU A 139 8.73 5.73 10.25
CA GLU A 139 9.43 6.58 11.22
C GLU A 139 8.95 8.04 11.17
N THR A 140 8.78 8.59 9.97
CA THR A 140 8.28 9.96 9.79
C THR A 140 6.85 10.08 10.33
N LEU A 141 5.99 9.09 10.05
CA LEU A 141 4.63 9.02 10.58
C LEU A 141 4.62 8.95 12.11
N ILE A 142 5.38 8.05 12.72
CA ILE A 142 5.44 7.90 14.17
C ILE A 142 5.98 9.17 14.82
N LYS A 143 7.03 9.77 14.25
CA LYS A 143 7.58 11.04 14.72
C LYS A 143 6.52 12.16 14.68
N PHE A 144 5.76 12.25 13.60
CA PHE A 144 4.66 13.23 13.48
C PHE A 144 3.57 13.00 14.52
N LEU A 145 3.11 11.74 14.67
CA LEU A 145 2.02 11.38 15.57
C LEU A 145 2.36 11.59 17.05
N LEU A 146 3.60 11.30 17.46
CA LEU A 146 4.03 11.41 18.86
C LEU A 146 4.56 12.79 19.24
N HIS A 147 4.63 13.73 18.29
CA HIS A 147 5.18 15.06 18.56
C HIS A 147 4.22 15.95 19.36
N PRO A 148 4.66 16.59 20.47
CA PRO A 148 3.79 17.37 21.34
C PRO A 148 3.05 18.50 20.62
N LEU A 149 1.75 18.67 20.88
CA LEU A 149 0.88 19.64 20.20
C LEU A 149 1.33 21.11 20.39
N ASP A 150 1.94 21.44 21.53
CA ASP A 150 2.32 22.82 21.92
C ASP A 150 3.65 23.31 21.31
N THR A 151 4.25 22.53 20.40
CA THR A 151 5.53 22.84 19.76
C THR A 151 5.37 22.96 18.25
N ASP A 152 6.36 23.56 17.58
CA ASP A 152 6.36 23.75 16.12
C ASP A 152 5.94 22.46 15.41
N VAL A 153 5.01 22.60 14.46
CA VAL A 153 4.39 21.49 13.74
C VAL A 153 5.46 20.83 12.85
N PRO A 154 5.77 19.55 13.04
CA PRO A 154 6.71 18.82 12.19
C PRO A 154 6.07 18.67 10.81
N GLU A 155 6.91 18.43 9.80
CA GLU A 155 6.43 18.17 8.45
C GLU A 155 5.36 17.08 8.46
N ASN A 156 4.18 17.40 7.91
CA ASN A 156 3.04 16.50 7.88
C ASN A 156 3.27 15.42 6.82
N PRO A 157 3.40 14.13 7.18
CA PRO A 157 3.62 13.06 6.22
C PRO A 157 2.34 12.58 5.53
N LEU A 158 1.18 13.14 5.87
CA LEU A 158 -0.13 12.75 5.35
C LEU A 158 -0.54 13.64 4.17
N PRO A 159 -1.17 13.07 3.12
CA PRO A 159 -1.46 11.65 2.92
C PRO A 159 -0.23 10.82 2.51
N LEU A 160 -0.18 9.55 2.94
CA LEU A 160 0.90 8.63 2.58
C LEU A 160 0.73 8.18 1.12
N ARG A 161 1.81 8.27 0.34
CA ARG A 161 1.83 7.88 -1.07
C ARG A 161 2.76 6.68 -1.26
N ALA A 162 2.32 5.73 -2.08
CA ALA A 162 3.16 4.63 -2.49
C ALA A 162 4.26 5.13 -3.44
N THR A 163 5.45 4.57 -3.29
CA THR A 163 6.60 4.79 -4.17
C THR A 163 7.10 3.46 -4.72
N SER A 164 8.07 3.51 -5.62
CA SER A 164 8.75 2.29 -6.09
C SER A 164 9.51 1.56 -4.98
N GLU A 165 9.81 2.21 -3.86
CA GLU A 165 10.54 1.61 -2.74
C GLU A 165 9.61 0.86 -1.77
N ASN A 166 8.29 1.07 -1.83
CA ASN A 166 7.34 0.24 -1.12
C ASN A 166 7.26 -1.12 -1.82
N ARG A 167 7.96 -2.13 -1.28
CA ARG A 167 7.98 -3.52 -1.77
C ARG A 167 7.02 -4.40 -1.00
N TRP A 168 6.94 -5.70 -1.34
CA TRP A 168 5.97 -6.64 -0.77
C TRP A 168 4.50 -6.27 -1.08
N ARG A 169 4.25 -5.92 -2.35
CA ARG A 169 2.93 -5.55 -2.85
C ARG A 169 1.99 -6.75 -2.83
N TRP A 170 0.72 -6.55 -2.45
CA TRP A 170 -0.30 -7.58 -2.51
C TRP A 170 -1.44 -7.17 -3.45
N SER A 171 -1.94 -8.12 -4.24
CA SER A 171 -3.22 -7.89 -4.91
C SER A 171 -4.33 -7.91 -3.84
N ALA A 172 -5.35 -7.07 -3.99
CA ALA A 172 -6.46 -7.03 -3.03
C ALA A 172 -7.18 -8.38 -2.89
N TRP A 173 -7.19 -9.19 -3.96
CA TRP A 173 -7.78 -10.51 -3.92
C TRP A 173 -6.93 -11.48 -3.09
N ASP A 174 -5.62 -11.59 -3.36
CA ASP A 174 -4.74 -12.52 -2.64
C ASP A 174 -4.64 -12.17 -1.16
N ALA A 175 -4.52 -10.86 -0.87
CA ALA A 175 -4.47 -10.31 0.48
C ALA A 175 -5.60 -10.86 1.36
N ILE A 176 -6.85 -10.76 0.89
CA ILE A 176 -8.02 -11.18 1.68
C ILE A 176 -8.25 -12.69 1.57
N ALA A 177 -8.17 -13.25 0.35
CA ALA A 177 -8.58 -14.62 0.07
C ALA A 177 -7.61 -15.67 0.62
N GLU A 178 -6.31 -15.37 0.61
CA GLU A 178 -5.26 -16.36 0.84
C GLU A 178 -4.30 -15.98 1.98
N HIS A 179 -4.25 -14.70 2.38
CA HIS A 179 -3.19 -14.21 3.28
C HIS A 179 -3.68 -13.48 4.54
N HIS A 180 -4.99 -13.47 4.80
CA HIS A 180 -5.58 -12.88 6.00
C HIS A 180 -5.25 -11.39 6.22
N ILE A 181 -5.04 -10.63 5.13
CA ILE A 181 -4.76 -9.20 5.16
C ILE A 181 -6.07 -8.41 4.93
N PHE A 182 -6.69 -7.99 6.04
CA PHE A 182 -7.93 -7.22 6.06
C PHE A 182 -8.12 -6.52 7.41
N ARG A 183 -9.00 -5.53 7.49
CA ARG A 183 -9.41 -5.00 8.80
C ARG A 183 -10.46 -5.91 9.43
N ASP A 184 -11.51 -6.23 8.68
CA ASP A 184 -12.53 -7.23 9.00
C ASP A 184 -12.71 -8.19 7.81
N ARG A 185 -12.88 -9.49 8.10
CA ARG A 185 -13.00 -10.53 7.07
C ARG A 185 -14.17 -10.31 6.10
N TYR A 186 -15.22 -9.65 6.57
CA TYR A 186 -16.46 -9.47 5.83
C TYR A 186 -16.58 -8.07 5.20
N GLU A 187 -15.60 -7.18 5.42
CA GLU A 187 -15.65 -5.79 4.93
C GLU A 187 -15.67 -5.68 3.39
N ARG A 188 -15.09 -6.67 2.70
CA ARG A 188 -14.89 -6.68 1.25
C ARG A 188 -15.35 -8.02 0.68
N ARG A 189 -16.20 -7.95 -0.34
CA ARG A 189 -16.64 -9.14 -1.07
C ARG A 189 -15.52 -9.65 -1.97
N VAL A 190 -14.93 -10.76 -1.57
CA VAL A 190 -13.93 -11.47 -2.38
C VAL A 190 -14.65 -12.33 -3.41
N ALA A 191 -14.30 -12.16 -4.69
CA ALA A 191 -14.81 -13.02 -5.75
C ALA A 191 -14.35 -14.47 -5.51
N ARG A 192 -15.23 -15.46 -5.71
CA ARG A 192 -14.88 -16.89 -5.53
C ARG A 192 -13.71 -17.34 -6.41
N ILE A 193 -13.54 -16.70 -7.57
CA ILE A 193 -12.50 -16.99 -8.53
C ILE A 193 -11.57 -15.78 -8.58
N LYS A 194 -10.27 -16.03 -8.46
CA LYS A 194 -9.24 -15.00 -8.64
C LYS A 194 -9.43 -14.29 -9.98
N PRO A 195 -9.66 -12.97 -9.99
CA PRO A 195 -9.70 -12.20 -11.22
C PRO A 195 -8.38 -12.35 -11.97
N ARG A 196 -8.43 -12.41 -13.31
CA ARG A 196 -7.19 -12.34 -14.08
C ARG A 196 -6.57 -10.96 -13.85
N PRO A 197 -5.29 -10.88 -13.45
CA PRO A 197 -4.64 -9.60 -13.26
C PRO A 197 -4.60 -8.85 -14.60
N ASN A 198 -5.30 -7.73 -14.69
CA ASN A 198 -5.21 -6.75 -15.77
C ASN A 198 -4.15 -5.69 -15.47
N TYR A 199 -3.61 -5.65 -14.25
CA TYR A 199 -2.63 -4.65 -13.79
C TYR A 199 -1.20 -5.13 -14.03
N ARG A 200 -0.53 -4.53 -15.02
CA ARG A 200 0.91 -4.72 -15.31
C ARG A 200 1.71 -3.41 -15.18
N SER A 201 1.14 -2.39 -14.55
CA SER A 201 1.83 -1.11 -14.35
C SER A 201 2.99 -1.28 -13.39
N SER A 202 4.07 -0.53 -13.61
CA SER A 202 5.16 -0.39 -12.63
C SER A 202 4.76 0.46 -11.42
N VAL A 203 3.61 1.12 -11.45
CA VAL A 203 3.03 1.79 -10.28
C VAL A 203 2.49 0.77 -9.29
N ASP A 204 1.70 -0.19 -9.78
CA ASP A 204 1.17 -1.31 -8.99
C ASP A 204 2.27 -2.28 -8.55
N TRP A 205 3.13 -2.64 -9.49
CA TRP A 205 4.17 -3.64 -9.29
C TRP A 205 5.52 -3.04 -9.68
N PRO A 206 6.20 -2.32 -8.76
CA PRO A 206 7.45 -1.65 -9.08
C PRO A 206 8.55 -2.61 -9.57
N GLU A 207 8.47 -3.90 -9.23
CA GLU A 207 9.33 -4.95 -9.77
C GLU A 207 9.19 -5.14 -11.29
N ASN A 208 8.10 -4.72 -11.92
CA ASN A 208 7.98 -4.74 -13.38
C ASN A 208 9.00 -3.79 -14.01
N ALA A 209 9.28 -2.64 -13.40
CA ALA A 209 10.32 -1.73 -13.90
C ALA A 209 11.71 -2.34 -13.77
N ASP A 210 11.97 -3.06 -12.67
CA ASP A 210 13.21 -3.82 -12.46
C ASP A 210 13.35 -4.94 -13.51
N GLU A 211 12.28 -5.69 -13.79
CA GLU A 211 12.23 -6.74 -14.82
C GLU A 211 12.48 -6.18 -16.23
N PHE A 212 11.78 -5.11 -16.61
CA PHE A 212 11.98 -4.47 -17.91
C PHE A 212 13.41 -3.95 -18.08
N TYR A 213 13.99 -3.40 -17.01
CA TYR A 213 15.38 -2.96 -17.04
C TYR A 213 16.34 -4.14 -17.26
N LEU A 214 16.16 -5.26 -16.55
CA LEU A 214 17.00 -6.44 -16.71
C LEU A 214 16.89 -7.07 -18.10
N ILE A 215 15.69 -7.09 -18.69
CA ILE A 215 15.50 -7.57 -20.07
C ILE A 215 16.28 -6.68 -21.06
N ASN A 216 16.21 -5.36 -20.91
CA ASN A 216 16.96 -4.45 -21.79
C ASN A 216 18.48 -4.58 -21.58
N ALA A 217 18.92 -4.65 -20.32
CA ALA A 217 20.33 -4.83 -20.00
C ALA A 217 20.89 -6.17 -20.53
N TRP A 218 20.06 -7.21 -20.59
CA TRP A 218 20.42 -8.47 -21.23
C TRP A 218 20.69 -8.31 -22.73
N TYR A 219 19.83 -7.56 -23.44
CA TYR A 219 20.06 -7.26 -24.86
C TYR A 219 21.38 -6.51 -25.06
N ASP A 220 21.62 -5.47 -24.28
CA ASP A 220 22.87 -4.68 -24.36
C ASP A 220 24.09 -5.56 -24.09
N TYR A 221 24.07 -6.35 -23.01
CA TYR A 221 25.14 -7.30 -22.69
C TYR A 221 25.37 -8.31 -23.81
N SER A 222 24.31 -8.87 -24.38
CA SER A 222 24.39 -9.86 -25.47
C SER A 222 25.00 -9.28 -26.75
N ASN A 223 24.89 -7.96 -26.94
CA ASN A 223 25.48 -7.23 -28.07
C ASN A 223 26.90 -6.72 -27.75
N GLY A 224 27.41 -6.95 -26.54
CA GLY A 224 28.72 -6.45 -26.11
C GLY A 224 28.74 -4.97 -25.72
N GLU A 225 27.57 -4.36 -25.54
CA GLU A 225 27.44 -2.98 -25.08
C GLU A 225 27.68 -2.88 -23.56
N PRO A 226 28.16 -1.73 -23.06
CA PRO A 226 28.39 -1.55 -21.63
C PRO A 226 27.07 -1.53 -20.86
N VAL A 227 27.01 -2.29 -19.76
CA VAL A 227 25.85 -2.36 -18.87
C VAL A 227 26.17 -1.81 -17.47
N ASP A 228 25.19 -1.15 -16.86
CA ASP A 228 25.30 -0.67 -15.47
C ASP A 228 25.07 -1.83 -14.49
N LYS A 229 26.19 -2.39 -14.02
CA LYS A 229 26.24 -3.53 -13.09
C LYS A 229 25.60 -3.23 -11.73
N GLU A 230 25.70 -2.00 -11.23
CA GLU A 230 25.13 -1.64 -9.93
C GLU A 230 23.61 -1.54 -10.02
N ARG A 231 23.09 -0.95 -11.10
CA ARG A 231 21.65 -0.94 -11.34
C ARG A 231 21.09 -2.35 -11.57
N ILE A 232 21.82 -3.24 -12.24
CA ILE A 232 21.45 -4.66 -12.38
C ILE A 232 21.38 -5.32 -10.98
N ARG A 233 22.40 -5.10 -10.13
CA ARG A 233 22.42 -5.65 -8.77
C ARG A 233 21.25 -5.14 -7.93
N LYS A 234 20.93 -3.84 -7.99
CA LYS A 234 19.76 -3.26 -7.31
C LYS A 234 18.46 -3.88 -7.81
N ALA A 235 18.29 -4.02 -9.13
CA ALA A 235 17.08 -4.63 -9.71
C ALA A 235 16.90 -6.10 -9.29
N LEU A 236 17.99 -6.89 -9.26
CA LEU A 236 17.95 -8.26 -8.75
C LEU A 236 17.62 -8.33 -7.25
N GLU A 237 18.12 -7.39 -6.44
CA GLU A 237 17.77 -7.32 -5.02
C GLU A 237 16.30 -6.95 -4.82
N ASN A 238 15.78 -6.00 -5.60
CA ASN A 238 14.37 -5.64 -5.59
C ASN A 238 13.46 -6.83 -5.96
N LEU A 239 13.86 -7.64 -6.94
CA LEU A 239 13.12 -8.84 -7.34
C LEU A 239 13.06 -9.95 -6.26
N LYS A 240 13.87 -9.86 -5.20
CA LYS A 240 13.73 -10.74 -4.03
C LYS A 240 12.61 -10.31 -3.09
N GLN A 241 12.18 -9.05 -3.17
CA GLN A 241 11.17 -8.45 -2.29
C GLN A 241 9.79 -8.42 -2.95
N ILE A 242 9.36 -9.57 -3.48
CA ILE A 242 8.09 -9.76 -4.17
C ILE A 242 7.21 -10.77 -3.43
N THR A 243 5.91 -10.63 -3.57
CA THR A 243 4.92 -11.57 -2.98
C THR A 243 4.44 -12.58 -4.04
N PRO A 244 3.74 -13.65 -3.62
CA PRO A 244 3.02 -14.54 -4.54
C PRO A 244 2.01 -13.85 -5.48
N SER A 245 1.55 -12.64 -5.16
CA SER A 245 0.69 -11.85 -6.05
C SER A 245 1.42 -11.25 -7.25
N SER A 246 2.75 -11.14 -7.17
CA SER A 246 3.57 -10.43 -8.16
C SER A 246 3.49 -11.09 -9.54
N PRO A 247 3.44 -10.31 -10.64
CA PRO A 247 3.66 -10.83 -11.99
C PRO A 247 5.04 -11.47 -12.20
N CYS A 248 6.02 -11.07 -11.39
CA CYS A 248 7.36 -11.64 -11.39
C CYS A 248 7.48 -12.93 -10.56
N TRP A 249 6.38 -13.37 -9.92
CA TRP A 249 6.27 -14.65 -9.22
C TRP A 249 5.69 -15.76 -10.11
N PRO A 250 6.14 -17.02 -9.97
CA PRO A 250 7.41 -17.41 -9.35
C PRO A 250 8.58 -17.05 -10.28
N GLY A 251 9.78 -16.96 -9.72
CA GLY A 251 11.02 -16.80 -10.47
C GLY A 251 11.85 -15.62 -9.99
N GLY A 252 11.27 -14.43 -9.86
CA GLY A 252 11.97 -13.23 -9.41
C GLY A 252 13.36 -13.10 -10.08
N PRO A 253 14.47 -13.05 -9.33
CA PRO A 253 15.81 -12.90 -9.88
C PRO A 253 16.24 -14.08 -10.78
N SER A 254 15.74 -15.30 -10.54
CA SER A 254 16.16 -16.50 -11.28
C SER A 254 15.75 -16.49 -12.76
N ARG A 255 14.87 -15.57 -13.17
CA ARG A 255 14.52 -15.33 -14.57
C ARG A 255 15.69 -14.79 -15.40
N HIS A 256 16.75 -14.30 -14.76
CA HIS A 256 17.90 -13.64 -15.37
C HIS A 256 19.23 -14.39 -15.13
N PRO A 257 19.39 -15.66 -15.55
CA PRO A 257 20.59 -16.43 -15.26
C PRO A 257 21.88 -15.86 -15.90
N TRP A 258 21.75 -15.03 -16.93
CA TRP A 258 22.87 -14.35 -17.60
C TRP A 258 23.67 -13.44 -16.66
N THR A 259 23.04 -12.93 -15.59
CA THR A 259 23.73 -12.05 -14.63
C THR A 259 24.79 -12.79 -13.83
N ASN A 260 24.68 -14.12 -13.68
CA ASN A 260 25.71 -14.92 -13.01
C ASN A 260 27.05 -14.81 -13.76
N VAL A 261 27.02 -14.95 -15.09
CA VAL A 261 28.20 -14.81 -15.95
C VAL A 261 28.77 -13.39 -15.88
N LEU A 262 27.90 -12.38 -15.97
CA LEU A 262 28.29 -10.96 -15.89
C LEU A 262 29.09 -10.63 -14.60
N PHE A 263 28.71 -11.24 -13.48
CA PHE A 263 29.34 -11.00 -12.19
C PHE A 263 30.58 -11.89 -11.96
N GLU A 264 30.61 -13.11 -12.51
CA GLU A 264 31.79 -14.00 -12.50
C GLU A 264 32.97 -13.42 -13.31
N GLU A 265 32.71 -12.78 -14.44
CA GLU A 265 33.76 -12.11 -15.26
C GLU A 265 34.48 -10.99 -14.48
N THR A 266 33.77 -10.30 -13.59
CA THR A 266 34.35 -9.25 -12.75
C THR A 266 35.28 -9.77 -11.67
N THR A 267 35.02 -10.96 -11.11
CA THR A 267 35.89 -11.55 -10.08
C THR A 267 37.21 -12.07 -10.66
N ASN A 268 37.24 -12.43 -11.95
CA ASN A 268 38.44 -12.93 -12.61
C ASN A 268 39.29 -11.81 -13.27
N GLY A 269 38.77 -10.59 -13.36
CA GLY A 269 39.43 -9.45 -14.00
C GLY A 269 40.30 -8.58 -13.08
N SER A 270 40.35 -8.85 -11.78
CA SER A 270 41.05 -8.00 -10.78
C SER A 270 42.44 -8.50 -10.34
N ASP A 271 42.99 -9.56 -10.96
CA ASP A 271 44.21 -10.23 -10.45
C ASP A 271 45.47 -10.14 -11.34
N HIS A 272 45.50 -9.24 -12.33
CA HIS A 272 46.70 -9.02 -13.14
C HIS A 272 47.11 -7.55 -13.23
N THR A 273 47.76 -7.05 -12.17
CA THR A 273 48.77 -5.99 -12.31
C THR A 273 49.91 -6.19 -11.31
N THR A 274 50.95 -6.85 -11.79
CA THR A 274 52.39 -6.61 -11.58
C THR A 274 52.91 -6.17 -10.21
N GLU A 275 53.72 -7.04 -9.58
CA GLU A 275 55.00 -6.61 -9.01
C GLU A 275 56.06 -7.71 -9.24
N GLN A 276 56.78 -7.57 -10.35
CA GLN A 276 58.15 -8.07 -10.48
C GLN A 276 59.07 -6.96 -9.95
N ALA A 277 59.82 -7.27 -8.90
CA ALA A 277 61.04 -6.58 -8.48
C ALA A 277 62.10 -7.63 -8.15
#